data_AF-A0A355GZG4-F1
#
_entry.id   AF-A0A355GZG4-F1
#
_cell.length_a   1.000
_cell.length_b   1.000
_cell.length_c   1.000
_cell.angle_alpha   90.00
_cell.angle_beta   90.00
_cell.angle_gamma   90.00
#
_symmetry.space_group_name_H-M   'P 1'
#
loop_
_entity.id
_entity.type
_entity.pdbx_description
1 polymer ?
#
loop_
_entity_poly.entity_id
_entity_poly.type
_entity_poly.pdbx_seq_one_letter_code
_entity_poly.pdbx_strand_id
1 'polypeptide(L)' 'KTEGLIGDKYLSIDPGGGGDLLKPNGVITDTQAAVDIEALISKYAFGEVKKDTDKK' A
#
# COMPACT_ATOMS: atom_id res chain seq x y z
N LYS A 1 -5.59 2.38 5.92
CA LYS A 1 -4.84 3.59 6.35
C LYS A 1 -4.75 3.59 7.87
N THR A 2 -3.95 4.49 8.45
CA THR A 2 -3.79 4.66 9.91
C THR A 2 -4.10 6.10 10.26
N GLU A 3 -4.71 6.34 11.42
CA GLU A 3 -4.93 7.70 11.92
C GLU A 3 -3.62 8.31 12.44
N GLY A 4 -3.05 9.24 11.67
CA GLY A 4 -1.77 9.85 12.01
C GLY A 4 -0.63 8.83 12.08
N LEU A 5 0.34 9.07 12.98
CA LEU A 5 1.52 8.22 13.15
C LEU A 5 1.29 7.02 14.10
N ILE A 6 0.41 7.18 15.10
CA ILE A 6 0.27 6.22 16.25
C ILE A 6 -1.19 5.77 16.45
N GLY A 7 -2.15 6.30 15.69
CA GLY A 7 -3.56 5.97 15.87
C GLY A 7 -3.96 4.61 15.29
N ASP A 8 -5.26 4.36 15.32
CA ASP A 8 -5.83 3.08 14.92
C ASP A 8 -5.85 2.91 13.40
N LYS A 9 -5.98 1.65 12.96
CA LYS A 9 -6.12 1.30 11.54
C LYS A 9 -7.57 1.35 11.11
N TYR A 10 -7.81 1.86 9.91
CA TYR A 10 -9.13 1.91 9.30
C TYR A 10 -9.08 1.63 7.79
N LEU A 11 -10.23 1.26 7.23
CA LEU A 11 -10.42 1.12 5.79
C LEU A 11 -10.77 2.49 5.19
N SER A 12 -9.92 2.99 4.30
CA SER A 12 -10.20 4.21 3.52
C SER A 12 -10.70 3.79 2.16
N ILE A 13 -11.88 4.24 1.76
CA ILE A 13 -12.44 4.00 0.43
C ILE A 13 -12.42 5.34 -0.30
N ASP A 14 -11.60 5.43 -1.34
CA ASP A 14 -11.52 6.61 -2.19
C ASP A 14 -12.46 6.38 -3.40
N PRO A 15 -13.50 7.21 -3.61
CA PRO A 15 -14.42 7.02 -4.72
C PRO A 15 -13.72 7.30 -6.06
N GLY A 16 -13.77 6.32 -6.97
CA GLY A 16 -13.26 6.47 -8.33
C GLY A 16 -14.26 7.11 -9.30
N GLY A 17 -13.85 7.21 -10.56
CA GLY A 17 -14.70 7.70 -11.67
C GLY A 17 -15.44 6.61 -12.46
N GLY A 18 -15.49 5.38 -11.95
CA GLY A 18 -16.20 4.27 -12.60
C GLY A 18 -17.70 4.57 -12.64
N GLY A 19 -18.26 4.72 -13.85
CA GLY A 19 -19.65 5.15 -14.02
C GLY A 19 -20.70 4.15 -13.51
N ASP A 20 -20.30 2.91 -13.23
CA ASP A 20 -21.16 1.86 -12.71
C ASP A 20 -21.04 1.73 -11.18
N LEU A 21 -22.20 1.61 -10.51
CA LEU A 21 -22.25 1.37 -9.07
C LEU A 21 -21.87 -0.06 -8.73
N LEU A 22 -21.16 -0.24 -7.60
CA LEU A 22 -20.85 -1.56 -7.06
C LEU A 22 -22.15 -2.26 -6.62
N LYS A 23 -22.38 -3.47 -7.15
CA LYS A 23 -23.53 -4.30 -6.78
C LYS A 23 -23.39 -4.85 -5.34
N PRO A 24 -24.50 -5.22 -4.68
CA PRO A 24 -24.44 -5.95 -3.41
C PRO A 24 -23.53 -7.19 -3.52
N ASN A 25 -22.69 -7.42 -2.52
CA ASN A 25 -21.66 -8.46 -2.50
C ASN A 25 -20.59 -8.35 -3.61
N GLY A 26 -20.49 -7.20 -4.27
CA GLY A 26 -19.39 -6.91 -5.19
C GLY A 26 -18.05 -6.86 -4.46
N VAL A 27 -16.97 -7.13 -5.20
CA VAL A 27 -15.60 -7.15 -4.68
C VAL A 27 -14.83 -5.97 -5.26
N ILE A 28 -14.14 -5.22 -4.40
CA ILE A 28 -13.22 -4.16 -4.81
C ILE A 28 -11.91 -4.82 -5.28
N THR A 29 -11.52 -4.58 -6.52
CA THR A 29 -10.32 -5.17 -7.12
C THR A 29 -9.09 -4.28 -7.00
N ASP A 30 -9.28 -2.96 -7.00
CA ASP A 30 -8.21 -1.98 -6.80
C ASP A 30 -8.04 -1.73 -5.29
N THR A 31 -7.05 -2.39 -4.71
CA THR A 31 -6.74 -2.30 -3.28
C THR A 31 -5.24 -2.14 -3.08
N GLN A 32 -4.86 -1.52 -1.97
CA GLN A 32 -3.46 -1.33 -1.61
C GLN A 32 -3.21 -1.87 -0.21
N ALA A 33 -2.07 -2.53 -0.04
CA ALA A 33 -1.64 -3.02 1.26
C ALA A 33 -1.36 -1.87 2.23
N ALA A 34 -1.42 -2.16 3.52
CA ALA A 34 -1.00 -1.20 4.53
C ALA A 34 0.49 -0.88 4.38
N VAL A 35 0.87 0.35 4.72
CA VAL A 35 2.26 0.80 4.71
C VAL A 35 3.02 0.11 5.84
N ASP A 36 4.16 -0.47 5.52
CA ASP A 36 5.11 -1.04 6.47
C ASP A 36 6.28 -0.06 6.69
N ILE A 37 6.41 0.44 7.93
CA ILE A 37 7.42 1.42 8.31
C ILE A 37 8.83 0.84 8.19
N GLU A 38 9.03 -0.44 8.52
CA GLU A 38 10.35 -1.07 8.46
C GLU A 38 10.84 -1.16 7.01
N ALA A 39 9.94 -1.55 6.10
CA ALA A 39 10.21 -1.59 4.67
C ALA A 39 10.53 -0.19 4.11
N LEU A 40 9.82 0.85 4.56
CA LEU A 40 10.10 2.23 4.16
C LEU A 40 11.45 2.74 4.67
N ILE A 41 11.78 2.48 5.93
CA ILE A 41 13.09 2.84 6.51
C ILE A 41 14.20 2.12 5.74
N SER A 42 14.03 0.83 5.47
CA SER A 42 15.00 0.03 4.71
C SER A 42 15.18 0.58 3.29
N LYS A 43 14.09 0.92 2.59
CA LYS A 43 14.14 1.53 1.26
C LYS A 43 14.88 2.88 1.28
N TYR A 44 14.69 3.70 2.30
CA TYR A 44 15.34 5.01 2.39
C TYR A 44 16.81 4.91 2.83
N ALA A 45 17.12 4.07 3.82
CA ALA A 45 18.45 3.90 4.37
C ALA A 45 19.41 3.19 3.41
N PHE A 46 18.91 2.20 2.65
CA PHE A 46 19.74 1.38 1.77
C PHE A 46 19.51 1.68 0.28
N GLY A 47 18.54 2.54 -0.06
CA GLY A 47 18.10 2.73 -1.43
C GLY A 47 17.48 1.46 -2.01
N GLU A 48 16.91 1.55 -3.21
CA GLU A 48 16.68 0.35 -4.02
C GLU A 48 18.05 -0.26 -4.33
N VAL A 49 18.54 -1.15 -3.46
CA VAL A 49 19.72 -1.96 -3.74
C VAL A 49 19.36 -2.79 -4.96
N LYS A 50 19.70 -2.29 -6.15
CA LYS A 50 19.73 -3.10 -7.36
C LYS A 50 20.59 -4.30 -7.00
N LYS A 51 19.96 -5.47 -6.89
CA LYS A 51 20.63 -6.76 -6.88
C LYS A 51 21.26 -6.93 -8.26
N ASP A 52 22.38 -6.27 -8.48
CA ASP A 52 23.34 -6.59 -9.52
C ASP A 52 24.71 -6.38 -8.90
N THR A 53 25.61 -7.34 -9.15
CA THR A 53 26.94 -7.60 -8.54
C THR A 53 26.87 -8.27 -7.14
N ASP A 54 27.42 -9.46 -6.89
CA ASP A 54 28.34 -10.32 -7.63
C ASP A 54 28.41 -11.73 -7.00
N LYS A 55 28.85 -12.68 -7.84
CA LYS A 55 29.77 -13.83 -7.58
C LYS A 55 29.22 -15.26 -7.75
N LYS A 56 29.63 -15.80 -8.91
CA LYS A 56 29.97 -17.18 -9.28
C LYS A 56 28.86 -18.19 -9.52
#